data_AF-A0A378AZX9-F1
#
_entry.id   AF-A0A378AZX9-F1
#
_cell.length_a   1.000
_cell.length_b   1.000
_cell.length_c   1.000
_cell.angle_alpha   90.00
_cell.angle_beta   90.00
_cell.angle_gamma   90.00
#
_symmetry.space_group_name_H-M   'P 1'
#
loop_
_entity.id
_entity.type
_entity.pdbx_description
1 polymer ?
#
loop_
_entity_poly.entity_id
_entity_poly.type
_entity_poly.pdbx_seq_one_letter_code
_entity_poly.pdbx_strand_id
1 'polypeptide(L)'
;MINPLGGIMIGGDINNDYLPKSGTVTGMLLYDAGLVNWFQGDARRVTLSDNGDIISFNDLKGTGSKLSRSSETTGATLVNGIFGKHAGARFNASEQDRNLFSGDALDPSQPFSWAGVATLRSLTASCTLLGTFTSSSIRAILNVTTSGGKAGKLAFLYGTSSCIGPLLSLDQPFAFACGFDGVSIFLRINGQTYTAVAAGEPSKSVFSLGALPGGSQFWDGDVADVFLCNVALNTTAGAMLLSKINSFTSKVYGLNL
;
A
#
# COMPACT_ATOMS: atom_id res chain seq x y z
N MET A 1 -34.23 -17.17 -41.05
CA MET A 1 -34.17 -17.77 -39.71
C MET A 1 -34.11 -16.66 -38.70
N ILE A 2 -35.12 -16.56 -37.84
CA ILE A 2 -35.29 -15.51 -36.83
C ILE A 2 -34.69 -16.03 -35.52
N ASN A 3 -33.76 -15.27 -34.92
CA ASN A 3 -33.21 -15.56 -33.60
C ASN A 3 -34.24 -15.12 -32.53
N PRO A 4 -34.72 -16.01 -31.64
CA PRO A 4 -35.83 -15.72 -30.73
C PRO A 4 -35.45 -15.03 -29.41
N LEU A 5 -34.27 -14.43 -29.29
CA LEU A 5 -33.89 -13.62 -28.14
C LEU A 5 -33.21 -12.33 -28.63
N GLY A 6 -33.86 -11.18 -28.35
CA GLY A 6 -33.47 -9.84 -28.83
C GLY A 6 -32.16 -9.30 -28.27
N GLY A 7 -31.06 -10.00 -28.53
CA GLY A 7 -29.70 -9.47 -28.39
C GLY A 7 -29.21 -8.96 -29.74
N ILE A 8 -28.75 -7.71 -29.78
CA ILE A 8 -27.97 -7.20 -30.92
C ILE A 8 -26.62 -7.92 -30.90
N MET A 9 -26.35 -8.76 -31.90
CA MET A 9 -25.00 -9.22 -32.15
C MET A 9 -24.23 -8.06 -32.80
N ILE A 10 -23.37 -7.39 -32.03
CA ILE A 10 -22.42 -6.44 -32.62
C ILE A 10 -21.33 -7.29 -33.28
N GLY A 11 -21.42 -7.46 -34.60
CA GLY A 11 -20.40 -8.11 -35.40
C GLY A 11 -19.18 -7.21 -35.52
N GLY A 12 -18.17 -7.46 -34.69
CA GLY A 12 -16.89 -6.76 -34.70
C GLY A 12 -16.28 -6.69 -33.30
N ASP A 13 -14.95 -6.62 -33.22
CA ASP A 13 -14.28 -6.28 -31.97
C ASP A 13 -14.79 -4.91 -31.50
N ILE A 14 -15.38 -4.86 -30.30
CA ILE A 14 -15.80 -3.60 -29.69
C ILE A 14 -14.55 -2.87 -29.18
N ASN A 15 -13.86 -2.17 -30.06
CA ASN A 15 -12.74 -1.29 -29.74
C ASN A 15 -13.27 0.09 -29.32
N ASN A 16 -13.94 0.16 -28.16
CA ASN A 16 -14.36 1.42 -27.55
C ASN A 16 -13.65 1.59 -26.21
N ASP A 17 -12.60 2.39 -26.20
CA ASP A 17 -11.81 2.71 -24.99
C ASP A 17 -12.60 3.42 -23.89
N TYR A 18 -13.81 3.93 -24.21
CA TYR A 18 -14.72 4.56 -23.25
C TYR A 18 -15.66 3.58 -22.57
N LEU A 19 -15.72 2.31 -22.98
CA LEU A 19 -16.48 1.31 -22.25
C LEU A 19 -15.76 0.96 -20.94
N PRO A 20 -16.49 0.76 -19.82
CA PRO A 20 -15.89 0.27 -18.59
C PRO A 20 -15.19 -1.07 -18.86
N LYS A 21 -13.85 -1.07 -18.78
CA LYS A 21 -13.03 -2.28 -19.03
C LYS A 21 -13.33 -3.42 -18.05
N SER A 22 -14.09 -3.17 -16.97
CA SER A 22 -14.65 -4.19 -16.07
C SER A 22 -15.87 -3.66 -15.31
N GLY A 23 -16.82 -4.55 -14.96
CA GLY A 23 -17.96 -4.24 -14.10
C GLY A 23 -17.69 -4.34 -12.59
N THR A 24 -16.47 -4.72 -12.19
CA THR A 24 -16.08 -4.84 -10.77
C THR A 24 -15.08 -3.77 -10.35
N VAL A 25 -15.12 -3.33 -9.09
CA VAL A 25 -14.15 -2.34 -8.56
C VAL A 25 -12.72 -2.83 -8.69
N THR A 26 -12.47 -4.12 -8.42
CA THR A 26 -11.14 -4.75 -8.61
C THR A 26 -10.68 -4.64 -10.06
N GLY A 27 -11.53 -4.97 -11.03
CA GLY A 27 -11.16 -4.82 -12.44
C GLY A 27 -10.93 -3.36 -12.84
N MET A 28 -11.74 -2.42 -12.35
CA MET A 28 -11.53 -0.99 -12.60
C MET A 28 -10.20 -0.45 -12.04
N LEU A 29 -9.72 -1.01 -10.93
CA LEU A 29 -8.40 -0.71 -10.37
C LEU A 29 -7.28 -1.29 -11.24
N LEU A 30 -7.40 -2.55 -11.65
CA LEU A 30 -6.35 -3.22 -12.43
C LEU A 30 -6.09 -2.54 -13.78
N TYR A 31 -7.13 -2.05 -14.44
CA TYR A 31 -7.02 -1.31 -15.70
C TYR A 31 -6.70 0.19 -15.53
N ASP A 32 -6.57 0.71 -14.32
CA ASP A 32 -6.20 2.10 -14.11
C ASP A 32 -4.70 2.31 -14.40
N ALA A 33 -4.37 3.24 -15.29
CA ALA A 33 -2.98 3.54 -15.66
C ALA A 33 -2.18 4.20 -14.52
N GLY A 34 -2.88 4.81 -13.55
CA GLY A 34 -2.31 5.42 -12.36
C GLY A 34 -1.77 4.40 -11.35
N LEU A 35 -2.32 3.18 -11.35
CA LEU A 35 -1.90 2.08 -10.49
C LEU A 35 -0.73 1.34 -11.15
N VAL A 36 0.41 1.25 -10.48
CA VAL A 36 1.61 0.55 -10.99
C VAL A 36 1.67 -0.88 -10.50
N ASN A 37 1.51 -1.09 -9.19
CA ASN A 37 1.48 -2.42 -8.58
C ASN A 37 0.41 -2.50 -7.50
N TRP A 38 -0.08 -3.71 -7.26
CA TRP A 38 -0.98 -4.02 -6.17
C TRP A 38 -0.58 -5.34 -5.52
N PHE A 39 -0.13 -5.26 -4.27
CA PHE A 39 0.23 -6.42 -3.45
C PHE A 39 -0.86 -6.68 -2.41
N GLN A 40 -1.27 -7.95 -2.27
CA GLN A 40 -2.35 -8.34 -1.38
C GLN A 40 -1.94 -9.53 -0.49
N GLY A 41 -2.26 -9.45 0.80
CA GLY A 41 -2.12 -10.54 1.77
C GLY A 41 -3.24 -11.59 1.64
N ASP A 42 -3.33 -12.23 0.47
CA ASP A 42 -4.29 -13.30 0.16
C ASP A 42 -3.54 -14.54 -0.33
N ALA A 43 -3.99 -15.75 0.04
CA ALA A 43 -3.34 -17.02 -0.30
C ALA A 43 -3.14 -17.23 -1.80
N ARG A 44 -3.97 -16.62 -2.66
CA ARG A 44 -3.86 -16.71 -4.12
C ARG A 44 -2.88 -15.69 -4.70
N ARG A 45 -2.45 -14.72 -3.90
CA ARG A 45 -1.65 -13.55 -4.29
C ARG A 45 -0.26 -13.55 -3.66
N VAL A 46 -0.02 -14.46 -2.72
CA VAL A 46 1.28 -14.67 -2.11
C VAL A 46 1.86 -16.03 -2.49
N THR A 47 3.18 -16.15 -2.41
CA THR A 47 3.88 -17.43 -2.41
C THR A 47 4.13 -17.82 -0.95
N LEU A 48 3.74 -19.02 -0.55
CA LEU A 48 3.91 -19.52 0.81
C LEU A 48 5.04 -20.55 0.88
N SER A 49 5.77 -20.57 1.99
CA SER A 49 6.62 -21.71 2.38
C SER A 49 5.80 -22.83 3.00
N ASP A 50 6.42 -23.99 3.16
CA ASP A 50 5.78 -25.19 3.73
C ASP A 50 5.26 -24.97 5.17
N ASN A 51 5.86 -24.04 5.92
CA ASN A 51 5.44 -23.66 7.26
C ASN A 51 4.30 -22.60 7.28
N GLY A 52 3.79 -22.17 6.12
CA GLY A 52 2.71 -21.19 6.01
C GLY A 52 3.13 -19.71 6.03
N ASP A 53 4.44 -19.42 6.02
CA ASP A 53 4.94 -18.06 5.93
C ASP A 53 4.95 -17.53 4.49
N ILE A 54 4.75 -16.23 4.36
CA ILE A 54 4.81 -15.53 3.08
C ILE A 54 6.27 -15.38 2.68
N ILE A 55 6.61 -15.98 1.53
CA ILE A 55 7.89 -15.81 0.84
C ILE A 55 7.85 -14.54 -0.01
N SER A 56 6.75 -14.31 -0.70
CA SER A 56 6.61 -13.14 -1.56
C SER A 56 5.16 -12.72 -1.75
N PHE A 57 4.93 -11.42 -1.88
CA PHE A 57 3.70 -10.89 -2.45
C PHE A 57 3.89 -10.76 -3.97
N ASN A 58 2.96 -11.32 -4.74
CA ASN A 58 2.99 -11.25 -6.20
C ASN A 58 2.07 -10.11 -6.66
N ASP A 59 2.54 -9.29 -7.59
CA ASP A 59 1.73 -8.18 -8.11
C ASP A 59 0.45 -8.68 -8.80
N LEU A 60 -0.70 -8.16 -8.35
CA LEU A 60 -2.00 -8.46 -8.89
C LEU A 60 -2.24 -7.81 -10.26
N LYS A 61 -1.54 -6.70 -10.58
CA LYS A 61 -1.63 -6.04 -11.89
C LYS A 61 -0.96 -6.86 -13.00
N GLY A 62 -0.13 -7.84 -12.64
CA GLY A 62 0.50 -8.76 -13.57
C GLY A 62 1.77 -8.21 -14.24
N THR A 63 2.46 -7.24 -13.62
CA THR A 63 3.74 -6.71 -14.15
C THR A 63 4.89 -7.70 -14.01
N GLY A 64 4.73 -8.74 -13.18
CA GLY A 64 5.80 -9.65 -12.79
C GLY A 64 6.60 -9.18 -11.56
N SER A 65 6.36 -7.96 -11.08
CA SER A 65 6.96 -7.42 -9.86
C SER A 65 6.53 -8.23 -8.62
N LYS A 66 7.42 -8.29 -7.63
CA LYS A 66 7.19 -8.98 -6.36
C LYS A 66 7.76 -8.19 -5.20
N LEU A 67 7.16 -8.34 -4.02
CA LEU A 67 7.83 -8.04 -2.75
C LEU A 67 8.30 -9.35 -2.17
N SER A 68 9.61 -9.59 -2.15
CA SER A 68 10.21 -10.84 -1.68
C SER A 68 10.87 -10.65 -0.32
N ARG A 69 10.75 -11.67 0.53
CA ARG A 69 11.47 -11.72 1.79
C ARG A 69 12.99 -11.68 1.57
N SER A 70 13.74 -11.06 2.48
CA SER A 70 15.20 -10.91 2.33
C SER A 70 16.00 -12.19 2.59
N SER A 71 15.46 -13.15 3.33
CA SER A 71 16.08 -14.46 3.62
C SER A 71 15.04 -15.49 4.04
N GLU A 72 15.43 -16.76 4.18
CA GLU A 72 14.52 -17.84 4.59
C GLU A 72 14.00 -17.72 6.03
N THR A 73 14.72 -16.99 6.88
CA THR A 73 14.32 -16.70 8.26
C THR A 73 13.44 -15.46 8.38
N THR A 74 13.28 -14.72 7.29
CA THR A 74 12.41 -13.53 7.22
C THR A 74 11.04 -13.88 6.63
N GLY A 75 10.01 -13.09 6.91
CA GLY A 75 8.68 -13.28 6.31
C GLY A 75 7.56 -12.69 7.15
N ALA A 76 6.34 -12.83 6.70
CA ALA A 76 5.13 -12.50 7.46
C ALA A 76 4.21 -13.72 7.43
N THR A 77 3.43 -13.94 8.48
CA THR A 77 2.50 -15.08 8.50
C THR A 77 1.18 -14.66 7.83
N LEU A 78 0.67 -15.49 6.91
CA LEU A 78 -0.66 -15.26 6.35
C LEU A 78 -1.73 -15.66 7.36
N VAL A 79 -2.57 -14.71 7.78
CA VAL A 79 -3.64 -14.96 8.76
C VAL A 79 -5.00 -14.72 8.10
N ASN A 80 -5.83 -15.76 8.06
CA ASN A 80 -7.19 -15.67 7.53
C ASN A 80 -8.11 -14.91 8.50
N GLY A 81 -9.03 -14.10 7.95
CA GLY A 81 -10.06 -13.42 8.72
C GLY A 81 -9.55 -12.30 9.65
N ILE A 82 -8.31 -11.84 9.45
CA ILE A 82 -7.73 -10.80 10.29
C ILE A 82 -8.29 -9.40 10.01
N PHE A 83 -8.78 -9.19 8.79
CA PHE A 83 -9.55 -8.01 8.41
C PHE A 83 -11.02 -8.40 8.19
N GLY A 84 -11.65 -8.94 9.25
CA GLY A 84 -13.02 -9.45 9.23
C GLY A 84 -13.11 -10.80 8.52
N LYS A 85 -13.56 -10.81 7.26
CA LYS A 85 -13.60 -12.05 6.44
C LYS A 85 -12.38 -12.20 5.52
N HIS A 86 -11.50 -11.20 5.51
CA HIS A 86 -10.36 -11.13 4.60
C HIS A 86 -9.06 -11.50 5.31
N ALA A 87 -8.17 -12.18 4.59
CA ALA A 87 -6.85 -12.50 5.06
C ALA A 87 -5.93 -11.25 5.06
N GLY A 88 -4.79 -11.37 5.74
CA GLY A 88 -3.75 -10.36 5.76
C GLY A 88 -2.42 -10.96 6.18
N ALA A 89 -1.34 -10.23 5.89
CA ALA A 89 0.00 -10.59 6.30
C ALA A 89 0.28 -10.00 7.69
N ARG A 90 0.65 -10.86 8.65
CA ARG A 90 1.02 -10.46 10.00
C ARG A 90 2.53 -10.32 10.14
N PHE A 91 2.93 -9.14 10.56
CA PHE A 91 4.28 -8.74 10.93
C PHE A 91 4.38 -8.73 12.47
N ASN A 92 5.44 -9.31 13.02
CA ASN A 92 5.66 -9.40 14.47
C ASN A 92 7.02 -8.80 14.81
N ALA A 93 7.06 -7.64 15.47
CA ALA A 93 8.33 -6.97 15.79
C ALA A 93 9.22 -7.75 16.78
N SER A 94 8.64 -8.62 17.62
CA SER A 94 9.39 -9.52 18.52
C SER A 94 10.26 -10.52 17.77
N GLU A 95 9.93 -10.77 16.50
CA GLU A 95 10.67 -11.63 15.61
C GLU A 95 11.47 -10.72 14.68
N GLN A 96 12.53 -10.10 15.20
CA GLN A 96 13.29 -9.02 14.55
C GLN A 96 13.74 -9.38 13.12
N ASP A 97 13.96 -10.66 12.83
CA ASP A 97 14.30 -11.14 11.49
C ASP A 97 13.08 -11.32 10.56
N ARG A 98 11.83 -11.25 11.05
CA ARG A 98 10.59 -11.60 10.31
C ARG A 98 9.76 -10.39 9.89
N ASN A 99 10.35 -9.35 9.32
CA ASN A 99 9.56 -8.16 8.98
C ASN A 99 9.95 -7.43 7.68
N LEU A 100 10.83 -7.97 6.83
CA LEU A 100 11.27 -7.25 5.63
C LEU A 100 10.90 -7.97 4.33
N PHE A 101 10.06 -7.33 3.54
CA PHE A 101 9.91 -7.62 2.12
C PHE A 101 10.45 -6.46 1.30
N SER A 102 11.17 -6.76 0.23
CA SER A 102 11.70 -5.76 -0.71
C SER A 102 11.28 -6.09 -2.13
N GLY A 103 11.00 -5.06 -2.91
CA GLY A 103 10.69 -5.17 -4.32
C GLY A 103 11.62 -4.35 -5.19
N ASP A 104 11.06 -3.86 -6.29
CA ASP A 104 11.79 -3.03 -7.24
C ASP A 104 12.19 -1.68 -6.64
N ALA A 105 13.24 -1.08 -7.20
CA ALA A 105 13.58 0.31 -6.92
C ALA A 105 12.48 1.23 -7.44
N LEU A 106 12.11 2.22 -6.63
CA LEU A 106 11.14 3.25 -7.00
C LEU A 106 11.83 4.60 -7.08
N ASP A 107 11.40 5.45 -8.01
CA ASP A 107 11.82 6.85 -8.08
C ASP A 107 10.69 7.79 -7.60
N PRO A 108 10.64 8.09 -6.29
CA PRO A 108 9.69 9.03 -5.70
C PRO A 108 10.02 10.52 -5.94
N SER A 109 10.84 10.87 -6.92
CA SER A 109 11.12 12.28 -7.29
C SER A 109 10.02 12.92 -8.15
N GLN A 110 9.16 12.11 -8.77
CA GLN A 110 7.96 12.56 -9.49
C GLN A 110 6.71 12.32 -8.64
N PRO A 111 5.57 12.97 -8.94
CA PRO A 111 4.34 12.74 -8.21
C PRO A 111 3.97 11.26 -8.12
N PHE A 112 3.67 10.78 -6.91
CA PHE A 112 3.38 9.37 -6.66
C PHE A 112 2.47 9.21 -5.45
N SER A 113 1.97 8.00 -5.23
CA SER A 113 1.27 7.65 -3.99
C SER A 113 1.41 6.19 -3.63
N TRP A 114 1.42 5.92 -2.34
CA TRP A 114 1.24 4.58 -1.77
C TRP A 114 -0.03 4.59 -0.94
N ALA A 115 -0.91 3.63 -1.18
CA ALA A 115 -2.14 3.46 -0.42
C ALA A 115 -2.25 2.02 0.09
N GLY A 116 -3.09 1.78 1.08
CA GLY A 116 -3.24 0.44 1.61
C GLY A 116 -4.15 0.36 2.82
N VAL A 117 -4.22 -0.85 3.38
CA VAL A 117 -4.96 -1.17 4.60
C VAL A 117 -4.04 -1.92 5.54
N ALA A 118 -3.93 -1.41 6.78
CA ALA A 118 -3.07 -1.99 7.79
C ALA A 118 -3.68 -1.88 9.20
N THR A 119 -3.09 -2.62 10.14
CA THR A 119 -3.25 -2.42 11.58
C THR A 119 -1.87 -2.13 12.19
N LEU A 120 -1.86 -1.44 13.32
CA LEU A 120 -0.72 -1.43 14.24
C LEU A 120 -1.19 -2.06 15.55
N ARG A 121 -0.62 -3.21 15.95
CA ARG A 121 -1.05 -3.95 17.14
C ARG A 121 -0.33 -3.47 18.39
N SER A 122 0.97 -3.23 18.29
CA SER A 122 1.76 -2.73 19.40
C SER A 122 2.73 -1.64 18.95
N LEU A 123 3.13 -0.78 19.89
CA LEU A 123 4.13 0.26 19.65
C LEU A 123 5.12 0.30 20.82
N THR A 124 5.98 -0.70 20.89
CA THR A 124 7.06 -0.80 21.90
C THR A 124 8.33 -0.07 21.45
N ALA A 125 8.57 0.03 20.15
CA ALA A 125 9.64 0.77 19.51
C ALA A 125 9.12 1.55 18.30
N SER A 126 9.91 2.49 17.77
CA SER A 126 9.55 3.16 16.53
C SER A 126 9.61 2.18 15.36
N CYS A 127 8.57 2.15 14.53
CA CYS A 127 8.40 1.17 13.47
C CYS A 127 8.10 1.85 12.12
N THR A 128 8.43 1.15 11.03
CA THR A 128 8.17 1.60 9.67
C THR A 128 7.29 0.59 8.96
N LEU A 129 6.16 1.03 8.43
CA LEU A 129 5.26 0.18 7.67
C LEU A 129 5.82 -0.08 6.28
N LEU A 130 6.17 0.98 5.54
CA LEU A 130 6.67 0.84 4.16
C LEU A 130 7.46 2.05 3.71
N GLY A 131 8.19 1.89 2.60
CA GLY A 131 8.75 2.98 1.83
C GLY A 131 10.15 2.70 1.28
N THR A 132 10.84 3.78 0.90
CA THR A 132 12.23 3.76 0.42
C THR A 132 13.13 4.54 1.40
N PHE A 133 14.34 4.04 1.65
CA PHE A 133 15.20 4.61 2.67
C PHE A 133 16.68 4.48 2.31
N THR A 134 17.41 5.58 2.47
CA THR A 134 18.87 5.62 2.40
C THR A 134 19.45 6.22 3.68
N SER A 135 18.84 7.28 4.20
CA SER A 135 19.26 7.93 5.44
C SER A 135 18.10 8.70 6.10
N SER A 136 18.34 9.28 7.27
CA SER A 136 17.37 10.14 7.95
C SER A 136 17.03 11.44 7.19
N SER A 137 17.82 11.82 6.18
CA SER A 137 17.57 12.98 5.32
C SER A 137 17.21 12.62 3.88
N ILE A 138 17.35 11.34 3.50
CA ILE A 138 17.06 10.82 2.16
C ILE A 138 16.15 9.60 2.30
N ARG A 139 14.84 9.83 2.22
CA ARG A 139 13.80 8.83 2.52
C ARG A 139 12.44 9.22 1.96
N ALA A 140 11.59 8.22 1.74
CA ALA A 140 10.15 8.37 1.64
C ALA A 140 9.55 7.20 2.42
N ILE A 141 9.11 7.40 3.66
CA ILE A 141 8.68 6.30 4.54
C ILE A 141 7.41 6.64 5.30
N LEU A 142 6.56 5.65 5.49
CA LEU A 142 5.38 5.72 6.35
C LEU A 142 5.69 5.02 7.68
N ASN A 143 5.71 5.77 8.77
CA ASN A 143 6.23 5.29 10.05
C ASN A 143 5.41 5.77 11.25
N VAL A 144 5.68 5.17 12.41
CA VAL A 144 5.13 5.57 13.71
C VAL A 144 6.27 5.57 14.73
N THR A 145 6.38 6.63 15.54
CA THR A 145 7.46 6.76 16.52
C THR A 145 6.95 6.70 17.95
N THR A 146 7.79 6.32 18.90
CA THR A 146 7.47 6.27 20.34
C THR A 146 7.81 7.56 21.09
N SER A 147 8.48 8.51 20.45
CA SER A 147 9.00 9.73 21.08
C SER A 147 8.77 10.99 20.25
N GLY A 148 8.97 12.14 20.91
CA GLY A 148 8.84 13.48 20.32
C GLY A 148 7.38 13.91 20.12
N GLY A 149 7.17 15.06 19.46
CA GLY A 149 5.84 15.65 19.23
C GLY A 149 4.90 14.85 18.30
N LYS A 150 5.35 13.71 17.80
CA LYS A 150 4.60 12.79 16.93
C LYS A 150 4.49 11.36 17.47
N ALA A 151 4.76 11.16 18.76
CA ALA A 151 4.64 9.85 19.41
C ALA A 151 3.24 9.24 19.16
N GLY A 152 3.20 7.99 18.69
CA GLY A 152 1.99 7.24 18.36
C GLY A 152 1.25 7.68 17.10
N LYS A 153 1.68 8.75 16.43
CA LYS A 153 1.02 9.27 15.23
C LYS A 153 1.58 8.61 13.98
N LEU A 154 0.70 8.31 13.02
CA LEU A 154 1.12 7.93 11.68
C LEU A 154 1.77 9.14 11.00
N ALA A 155 2.97 8.97 10.45
CA ALA A 155 3.69 10.03 9.78
C ALA A 155 4.27 9.56 8.46
N PHE A 156 4.09 10.37 7.43
CA PHE A 156 4.81 10.21 6.17
C PHE A 156 6.01 11.14 6.17
N LEU A 157 7.21 10.57 6.07
CA LEU A 157 8.48 11.32 6.08
C LEU A 157 9.06 11.29 4.68
N TYR A 158 9.38 12.46 4.14
CA TYR A 158 9.95 12.62 2.80
C TYR A 158 11.13 13.59 2.89
N GLY A 159 12.32 13.13 2.52
CA GLY A 159 13.56 13.84 2.76
C GLY A 159 13.68 14.29 4.21
N THR A 160 13.73 15.61 4.42
CA THR A 160 13.78 16.24 5.74
C THR A 160 12.41 16.66 6.27
N SER A 161 11.35 16.56 5.45
CA SER A 161 9.98 16.93 5.81
C SER A 161 9.18 15.80 6.44
N SER A 162 8.13 16.16 7.16
CA SER A 162 7.22 15.24 7.84
C SER A 162 5.78 15.71 7.71
N CYS A 163 4.90 14.86 7.17
CA CYS A 163 3.46 15.03 7.23
C CYS A 163 2.91 14.14 8.34
N ILE A 164 2.35 14.75 9.38
CA ILE A 164 1.94 14.06 10.61
C ILE A 164 0.42 13.96 10.64
N GLY A 165 -0.10 12.73 10.67
CA GLY A 165 -1.51 12.43 10.79
C GLY A 165 -1.98 12.31 12.25
N PRO A 166 -3.10 11.61 12.48
CA PRO A 166 -3.67 11.42 13.81
C PRO A 166 -2.88 10.38 14.63
N LEU A 167 -3.17 10.34 15.92
CA LEU A 167 -2.79 9.22 16.79
C LEU A 167 -3.47 7.94 16.29
N LEU A 168 -2.71 6.88 16.08
CA LEU A 168 -3.28 5.59 15.71
C LEU A 168 -3.91 4.92 16.93
N SER A 169 -5.11 4.38 16.74
CA SER A 169 -5.68 3.42 17.68
C SER A 169 -5.06 2.06 17.41
N LEU A 170 -4.45 1.47 18.44
CA LEU A 170 -3.86 0.13 18.31
C LEU A 170 -4.95 -0.92 18.09
N ASP A 171 -4.58 -2.00 17.41
CA ASP A 171 -5.45 -3.13 17.04
C ASP A 171 -6.69 -2.74 16.21
N GLN A 172 -6.69 -1.54 15.61
CA GLN A 172 -7.76 -1.08 14.72
C GLN A 172 -7.26 -0.98 13.27
N PRO A 173 -7.95 -1.60 12.31
CA PRO A 173 -7.66 -1.41 10.90
C PRO A 173 -7.83 0.05 10.47
N PHE A 174 -6.92 0.53 9.64
CA PHE A 174 -7.00 1.83 9.00
C PHE A 174 -6.66 1.73 7.52
N ALA A 175 -7.35 2.52 6.70
CA ALA A 175 -6.97 2.76 5.32
C ALA A 175 -6.11 4.01 5.26
N PHE A 176 -5.05 4.00 4.45
CA PHE A 176 -4.14 5.13 4.28
C PHE A 176 -3.81 5.37 2.82
N ALA A 177 -3.41 6.60 2.52
CA ALA A 177 -2.71 6.99 1.31
C ALA A 177 -1.69 8.06 1.64
N CYS A 178 -0.48 7.97 1.12
CA CYS A 178 0.55 8.98 1.31
C CYS A 178 1.36 9.14 0.04
N GLY A 179 2.03 10.28 -0.12
CA GLY A 179 2.81 10.52 -1.31
C GLY A 179 3.26 11.96 -1.46
N PHE A 180 3.73 12.28 -2.65
CA PHE A 180 4.24 13.57 -3.06
C PHE A 180 3.49 14.03 -4.31
N ASP A 181 3.08 15.29 -4.36
CA ASP A 181 2.31 15.86 -5.48
C ASP A 181 3.12 16.73 -6.44
N GLY A 182 4.44 16.82 -6.24
CA GLY A 182 5.33 17.72 -6.96
C GLY A 182 5.70 18.98 -6.17
N VAL A 183 4.96 19.31 -5.11
CA VAL A 183 5.23 20.47 -4.24
C VAL A 183 5.13 20.10 -2.76
N SER A 184 4.07 19.39 -2.38
CA SER A 184 3.76 18.99 -1.02
C SER A 184 3.75 17.47 -0.90
N ILE A 185 4.02 17.02 0.31
CA ILE A 185 3.70 15.67 0.74
C ILE A 185 2.34 15.63 1.40
N PHE A 186 1.66 14.51 1.28
CA PHE A 186 0.36 14.31 1.89
C PHE A 186 0.27 12.97 2.62
N LEU A 187 -0.60 12.92 3.60
CA LEU A 187 -1.05 11.72 4.27
C LEU A 187 -2.56 11.81 4.39
N ARG A 188 -3.25 10.77 3.93
CA ARG A 188 -4.68 10.60 4.02
C ARG A 188 -4.96 9.35 4.84
N ILE A 189 -5.82 9.48 5.84
CA ILE A 189 -6.20 8.39 6.73
C ILE A 189 -7.57 8.67 7.32
N ASN A 190 -8.43 7.65 7.34
CA ASN A 190 -9.79 7.73 7.87
C ASN A 190 -10.62 8.89 7.28
N GLY A 191 -10.48 9.15 5.98
CA GLY A 191 -11.20 10.22 5.27
C GLY A 191 -10.65 11.63 5.47
N GLN A 192 -9.58 11.81 6.26
CA GLN A 192 -8.93 13.10 6.50
C GLN A 192 -7.63 13.20 5.74
N THR A 193 -7.35 14.38 5.16
CA THR A 193 -6.09 14.67 4.46
C THR A 193 -5.26 15.67 5.25
N TYR A 194 -3.99 15.34 5.43
CA TYR A 194 -2.95 16.16 6.01
C TYR A 194 -1.92 16.46 4.91
N THR A 195 -1.33 17.67 4.94
CA THR A 195 -0.32 18.09 3.98
C THR A 195 0.83 18.81 4.68
N ALA A 196 2.01 18.75 4.08
CA ALA A 196 3.17 19.54 4.46
C ALA A 196 3.99 19.86 3.20
N VAL A 197 4.67 21.01 3.16
CA VAL A 197 5.58 21.33 2.06
C VAL A 197 6.71 20.30 2.04
N ALA A 198 7.03 19.77 0.85
CA ALA A 198 8.13 18.83 0.72
C ALA A 198 9.49 19.56 0.87
N ALA A 199 10.48 18.88 1.45
CA ALA A 199 11.85 19.40 1.54
C ALA A 199 12.85 18.24 1.61
N GLY A 200 14.04 18.49 1.05
CA GLY A 200 15.06 17.46 0.87
C GLY A 200 14.72 16.47 -0.25
N GLU A 201 15.52 15.43 -0.36
CA GLU A 201 15.42 14.43 -1.43
C GLU A 201 14.81 13.14 -0.91
N PRO A 202 14.01 12.42 -1.72
CA PRO A 202 13.58 11.09 -1.34
C PRO A 202 14.64 10.05 -1.67
N SER A 203 14.47 8.84 -1.12
CA SER A 203 15.33 7.71 -1.48
C SER A 203 14.86 7.05 -2.77
N LYS A 204 15.79 6.73 -3.66
CA LYS A 204 15.57 5.92 -4.87
C LYS A 204 15.94 4.45 -4.67
N SER A 205 15.91 3.97 -3.42
CA SER A 205 16.21 2.58 -3.08
C SER A 205 15.07 1.64 -3.50
N VAL A 206 15.30 0.34 -3.28
CA VAL A 206 14.22 -0.65 -3.26
C VAL A 206 13.09 -0.20 -2.33
N PHE A 207 11.86 -0.46 -2.77
CA PHE A 207 10.69 -0.33 -1.91
C PHE A 207 10.67 -1.48 -0.91
N SER A 208 10.39 -1.16 0.35
CA SER A 208 10.32 -2.12 1.43
C SER A 208 8.97 -2.06 2.17
N LEU A 209 8.55 -3.21 2.68
CA LEU A 209 7.34 -3.41 3.48
C LEU A 209 7.68 -4.16 4.76
N GLY A 210 7.13 -3.69 5.87
CA GLY A 210 7.25 -4.21 7.24
C GLY A 210 8.49 -3.75 8.00
N ALA A 211 9.55 -3.32 7.31
CA ALA A 211 10.78 -2.81 7.92
C ALA A 211 11.60 -2.01 6.90
N LEU A 212 12.69 -1.40 7.36
CA LEU A 212 13.70 -0.77 6.50
C LEU A 212 14.90 -1.71 6.30
N PRO A 213 15.54 -1.71 5.12
CA PRO A 213 16.77 -2.47 4.90
C PRO A 213 17.86 -2.11 5.93
N GLY A 214 18.38 -3.11 6.63
CA GLY A 214 19.46 -2.94 7.62
C GLY A 214 19.06 -2.20 8.91
N GLY A 215 17.76 -1.93 9.14
CA GLY A 215 17.26 -1.24 10.33
C GLY A 215 16.59 -2.15 11.36
N SER A 216 16.30 -1.60 12.55
CA SER A 216 15.58 -2.26 13.65
C SER A 216 14.13 -1.79 13.84
N GLN A 217 13.58 -1.09 12.84
CA GLN A 217 12.27 -0.42 12.91
C GLN A 217 11.16 -1.30 12.35
N PHE A 218 10.90 -2.42 13.02
CA PHE A 218 9.98 -3.45 12.56
C PHE A 218 8.52 -3.07 12.82
N TRP A 219 7.66 -3.21 11.81
CA TRP A 219 6.22 -3.11 11.95
C TRP A 219 5.69 -4.23 12.84
N ASP A 220 4.81 -3.89 13.79
CA ASP A 220 4.11 -4.87 14.61
C ASP A 220 2.61 -4.78 14.37
N GLY A 221 2.17 -5.44 13.31
CA GLY A 221 0.81 -5.27 12.82
C GLY A 221 0.55 -6.05 11.54
N ASP A 222 -0.60 -5.79 10.94
CA ASP A 222 -1.10 -6.58 9.83
C ASP A 222 -1.27 -5.71 8.59
N VAL A 223 -1.12 -6.29 7.41
CA VAL A 223 -1.29 -5.59 6.12
C VAL A 223 -2.17 -6.42 5.19
N ALA A 224 -3.25 -5.81 4.67
CA ALA A 224 -4.17 -6.46 3.74
C ALA A 224 -3.81 -6.18 2.29
N ASP A 225 -3.64 -4.90 1.95
CA ASP A 225 -3.37 -4.42 0.59
C ASP A 225 -2.36 -3.29 0.61
N VAL A 226 -1.53 -3.24 -0.44
CA VAL A 226 -0.63 -2.14 -0.76
C VAL A 226 -0.75 -1.83 -2.25
N PHE A 227 -1.12 -0.59 -2.56
CA PHE A 227 -1.22 -0.03 -3.90
C PHE A 227 -0.07 0.94 -4.12
N LEU A 228 0.72 0.71 -5.17
CA LEU A 228 1.74 1.65 -5.63
C LEU A 228 1.23 2.41 -6.84
N CYS A 229 1.24 3.73 -6.79
CA CYS A 229 0.67 4.60 -7.82
C CYS A 229 1.72 5.58 -8.37
N ASN A 230 1.69 5.85 -9.67
CA ASN A 230 2.54 6.85 -10.35
C ASN A 230 1.86 8.22 -10.47
N VAL A 231 0.80 8.44 -9.70
CA VAL A 231 0.07 9.70 -9.59
C VAL A 231 -0.12 10.04 -8.13
N ALA A 232 -0.18 11.34 -7.84
CA ALA A 232 -0.53 11.83 -6.51
C ALA A 232 -2.05 11.80 -6.30
N LEU A 233 -2.52 10.95 -5.39
CA LEU A 233 -3.95 10.71 -5.15
C LEU A 233 -4.71 11.95 -4.62
N ASN A 234 -4.01 12.91 -4.02
CA ASN A 234 -4.58 14.19 -3.56
C ASN A 234 -4.74 15.24 -4.67
N THR A 235 -4.40 14.92 -5.92
CA THR A 235 -4.49 15.84 -7.08
C THR A 235 -5.61 15.46 -8.04
N THR A 236 -5.94 16.36 -8.96
CA THR A 236 -6.92 16.08 -10.04
C THR A 236 -6.54 14.85 -10.88
N ALA A 237 -5.25 14.65 -11.16
CA ALA A 237 -4.77 13.50 -11.93
C ALA A 237 -5.00 12.16 -11.19
N GLY A 238 -4.85 12.16 -9.86
CA GLY A 238 -5.06 10.98 -9.02
C GLY A 238 -6.49 10.80 -8.49
N ALA A 239 -7.37 11.79 -8.63
CA ALA A 239 -8.70 11.79 -7.99
C ALA A 239 -9.58 10.60 -8.39
N MET A 240 -9.52 10.17 -9.66
CA MET A 240 -10.31 9.02 -10.11
C MET A 240 -9.80 7.71 -9.54
N LEU A 241 -8.48 7.53 -9.49
CA LEU A 241 -7.89 6.37 -8.84
C LEU A 241 -8.17 6.36 -7.33
N LEU A 242 -8.08 7.52 -6.67
CA LEU A 242 -8.45 7.67 -5.26
C LEU A 242 -9.90 7.22 -5.02
N SER A 243 -10.83 7.64 -5.86
CA SER A 243 -12.24 7.24 -5.77
C SER A 243 -12.42 5.71 -5.89
N LYS A 244 -11.69 5.08 -6.81
CA LYS A 244 -11.71 3.61 -6.97
C LYS A 244 -11.13 2.90 -5.75
N ILE A 245 -9.99 3.35 -5.22
CA ILE A 245 -9.35 2.78 -4.02
C ILE A 245 -10.29 2.95 -2.82
N ASN A 246 -10.86 4.14 -2.61
CA ASN A 246 -11.81 4.38 -1.53
C ASN A 246 -13.07 3.50 -1.65
N SER A 247 -13.60 3.32 -2.87
CA SER A 247 -14.74 2.40 -3.10
C SER A 247 -14.37 0.95 -2.75
N PHE A 248 -13.15 0.53 -3.09
CA PHE A 248 -12.64 -0.79 -2.75
C PHE A 248 -12.51 -0.96 -1.23
N THR A 249 -11.79 -0.07 -0.55
CA THR A 249 -11.55 -0.17 0.90
C THR A 249 -12.84 -0.09 1.71
N SER A 250 -13.79 0.74 1.28
CA SER A 250 -15.10 0.85 1.92
C SER A 250 -15.94 -0.42 1.76
N LYS A 251 -15.98 -1.01 0.55
CA LYS A 251 -16.75 -2.23 0.28
C LYS A 251 -16.14 -3.49 0.90
N VAL A 252 -14.82 -3.59 0.94
CA VAL A 252 -14.09 -4.79 1.39
C VAL A 252 -13.85 -4.75 2.88
N TYR A 253 -13.43 -3.61 3.42
CA TYR A 253 -12.98 -3.46 4.81
C TYR A 253 -13.89 -2.59 5.67
N GLY A 254 -14.87 -1.90 5.08
CA GLY A 254 -15.67 -0.90 5.81
C GLY A 254 -14.86 0.35 6.18
N LEU A 255 -13.73 0.59 5.50
CA LEU A 255 -12.80 1.67 5.81
C LEU A 255 -12.85 2.77 4.76
N ASN A 256 -12.88 4.01 5.22
CA ASN A 256 -12.82 5.18 4.36
C ASN A 256 -11.38 5.68 4.25
N LEU A 257 -10.94 5.88 3.02
CA LEU A 257 -9.67 6.50 2.71
C LEU A 257 -9.83 8.02 2.69
#